data_AF-A0A5C8B345-F1
#
_entry.id   AF-A0A5C8B345-F1
#
_cell.length_a   1.000
_cell.length_b   1.000
_cell.length_c   1.000
_cell.angle_alpha   90.00
_cell.angle_beta   90.00
_cell.angle_gamma   90.00
#
_symmetry.space_group_name_H-M   'P 1'
#
loop_
_entity.id
_entity.type
_entity.pdbx_description
1 polymer ?
#
loop_
_entity_poly.entity_id
_entity_poly.type
_entity_poly.pdbx_seq_one_letter_code
_entity_poly.pdbx_strand_id
1 'polypeptide(L)'
;MAENQYKRGDGFKMIESYIEYLRNNPMQPSKYETHCQKHGDYVEADHTGLCVKCGREEREARKDQERIAKKINWLNEAGIGKRYHDASFDSLHQSQVEVASKLQAYQFDKNIMLIGKTGVGKTYLAMALINSVIEKMTCNFVKFYKLPHIQIREPDTFKKLLNCQFLVIDEFGVAGSDYKDTVLYEIFDYRYENCLPTMMISNYSAEELKSRLSDALQSRIKSGYLSLVLHGEDYRVKGVA
;
A
#
# COMPACT_ATOMS: atom_id res chain seq x y z
N MET A 1 -18.96 8.53 64.90
CA MET A 1 -18.70 9.96 64.68
C MET A 1 -17.21 10.21 64.82
N ALA A 2 -16.54 10.57 63.73
CA ALA A 2 -15.32 11.39 63.70
C ALA A 2 -15.01 11.65 62.22
N GLU A 3 -15.51 12.78 61.72
CA GLU A 3 -15.30 13.25 60.36
C GLU A 3 -13.85 13.68 60.14
N ASN A 4 -13.41 13.41 58.92
CA ASN A 4 -12.17 13.84 58.32
C ASN A 4 -12.17 15.36 58.16
N GLN A 5 -11.26 16.08 58.84
CA GLN A 5 -11.00 17.50 58.60
C GLN A 5 -9.51 17.72 58.27
N TYR A 6 -9.09 17.25 57.09
CA TYR A 6 -7.90 17.80 56.44
C TYR A 6 -8.27 19.19 55.91
N LYS A 7 -7.88 20.24 56.65
CA LYS A 7 -8.18 21.63 56.31
C LYS A 7 -7.53 21.97 54.96
N ARG A 8 -8.36 22.29 53.96
CA ARG A 8 -7.98 22.73 52.60
C ARG A 8 -7.17 24.05 52.52
N GLY A 9 -6.67 24.58 53.64
CA GLY A 9 -5.99 25.88 53.70
C GLY A 9 -4.46 25.83 53.73
N ASP A 10 -3.85 24.70 54.11
CA ASP A 10 -2.40 24.66 54.37
C ASP A 10 -1.55 24.35 53.13
N GLY A 11 -2.12 23.67 52.12
CA GLY A 11 -1.43 23.38 50.85
C GLY A 11 -1.21 24.62 49.98
N PHE A 12 -2.14 25.59 50.02
CA PHE A 12 -2.06 26.82 49.22
C PHE A 12 -0.97 27.77 49.74
N LYS A 13 -0.85 27.93 51.07
CA LYS A 13 0.21 28.75 51.69
C LYS A 13 1.62 28.21 51.43
N MET A 14 1.75 26.88 51.31
CA MET A 14 3.02 26.24 50.98
C MET A 14 3.42 26.49 49.52
N ILE A 15 2.46 26.55 48.61
CA ILE A 15 2.70 26.88 47.19
C ILE A 15 3.00 28.37 47.01
N GLU A 16 2.25 29.26 47.67
CA GLU A 16 2.49 30.72 47.58
C GLU A 16 3.86 31.09 48.16
N SER A 17 4.23 30.55 49.32
CA SER A 17 5.57 30.77 49.89
C SER A 17 6.68 30.19 49.01
N TYR A 18 6.44 29.06 48.34
CA TYR A 18 7.39 28.51 47.38
C TYR A 18 7.50 29.36 46.11
N ILE A 19 6.40 29.89 45.59
CA ILE A 19 6.40 30.82 44.44
C ILE A 19 7.11 32.13 44.80
N GLU A 20 6.87 32.67 45.99
CA GLU A 20 7.50 33.90 46.48
C GLU A 20 9.01 33.70 46.73
N TYR A 21 9.39 32.52 47.25
CA TYR A 21 10.79 32.09 47.34
C TYR A 21 11.47 32.02 45.96
N LEU A 22 10.80 31.47 44.94
CA LEU A 22 11.32 31.41 43.57
C LEU A 22 11.41 32.77 42.88
N ARG A 23 10.50 33.72 43.20
CA ARG A 23 10.59 35.11 42.70
C ARG A 23 11.78 35.86 43.30
N ASN A 24 12.04 35.64 44.59
CA ASN A 24 13.13 36.29 45.32
C ASN A 24 14.49 35.58 45.14
N ASN A 25 14.48 34.31 44.72
CA ASN A 25 15.66 33.50 44.41
C ASN A 25 15.47 32.86 43.03
N PRO A 26 15.58 33.65 41.94
CA PRO A 26 15.46 33.11 40.59
C PRO A 26 16.50 32.01 40.42
N MET A 27 16.04 30.78 40.18
CA MET A 27 16.93 29.68 39.85
C MET A 27 17.76 30.12 38.65
N GLN A 28 19.09 30.13 38.80
CA GLN A 28 19.94 30.34 37.63
C GLN A 28 19.65 29.19 36.65
N PRO A 29 19.41 29.49 35.35
CA PRO A 29 19.23 28.45 34.36
C PRO A 29 20.40 27.48 34.50
N SER A 30 20.09 26.18 34.47
CA SER A 30 21.10 25.15 34.73
C SER A 30 22.29 25.39 33.80
N LYS A 31 23.47 25.56 34.39
CA LYS A 31 24.76 25.90 33.75
C LYS A 31 25.29 24.83 32.78
N TYR A 32 24.45 23.94 32.28
CA TYR A 32 24.83 22.97 31.27
C TYR A 32 24.69 23.66 29.91
N GLU A 33 25.82 24.01 29.30
CA GLU A 33 25.87 24.28 27.87
C GLU A 33 25.31 23.04 27.15
N THR A 34 24.05 23.14 26.75
CA THR A 34 23.37 22.07 26.06
C THR A 34 23.59 22.27 24.57
N HIS A 35 24.79 21.87 24.13
CA HIS A 35 25.18 21.91 22.74
C HIS A 35 24.79 20.59 22.05
N CYS A 36 23.91 20.66 21.06
CA CYS A 36 23.62 19.54 20.18
C CYS A 36 24.58 19.57 18.97
N GLN A 37 25.31 18.49 18.73
CA GLN A 37 26.21 18.39 17.56
C GLN A 37 25.51 18.60 16.21
N LYS A 38 24.20 18.32 16.13
CA LYS A 38 23.41 18.43 14.91
C LYS A 38 22.66 19.77 14.78
N HIS A 39 22.20 20.32 15.90
CA HIS A 39 21.30 21.48 15.90
C HIS A 39 21.82 22.70 16.65
N GLY A 40 23.07 22.65 17.12
CA GLY A 40 23.72 23.71 17.88
C GLY A 40 23.20 23.83 19.31
N ASP A 41 23.40 25.00 19.90
CA ASP A 41 22.98 25.27 21.27
C ASP A 41 21.46 25.25 21.40
N TYR A 42 20.98 24.60 22.47
CA TYR A 42 19.58 24.57 22.83
C TYR A 42 19.39 25.02 24.29
N VAL A 43 18.14 25.29 24.66
CA VAL A 43 17.78 25.80 25.99
C VAL A 43 16.89 24.82 26.76
N GLU A 44 16.27 23.89 26.04
CA GLU A 44 15.35 22.89 26.57
C GLU A 44 15.63 21.52 25.95
N ALA A 45 15.73 20.49 26.79
CA ALA A 45 15.76 19.10 26.36
C ALA A 45 14.34 18.52 26.36
N ASP A 46 14.09 17.51 25.53
CA ASP A 46 12.85 16.75 25.60
C ASP A 46 12.82 15.83 26.84
N HIS A 47 11.71 15.12 27.06
CA HIS A 47 11.53 14.23 28.20
C HIS A 47 12.52 13.04 28.25
N THR A 48 13.32 12.83 27.20
CA THR A 48 14.37 11.81 27.12
C THR A 48 15.78 12.39 27.28
N GLY A 49 15.91 13.71 27.46
CA GLY A 49 17.19 14.39 27.63
C GLY A 49 17.88 14.79 26.32
N LEU A 50 17.23 14.61 25.17
CA LEU A 50 17.74 15.03 23.86
C LEU A 50 17.35 16.48 23.56
N CYS A 51 18.10 17.17 22.70
CA CYS A 51 17.62 18.41 22.09
C CYS A 51 16.23 18.18 21.44
N VAL A 52 15.27 19.09 21.64
CA VAL A 52 13.89 18.95 21.14
C VAL A 52 13.83 18.66 19.64
N LYS A 53 14.75 19.23 18.85
CA LYS A 53 14.84 18.99 17.39
C LYS A 53 15.26 17.55 17.07
N CYS A 54 16.30 17.02 17.71
CA CYS A 54 16.67 15.60 17.59
C CYS A 54 15.52 14.68 18.02
N GLY A 55 14.90 14.95 19.17
CA GLY A 55 13.78 14.15 19.65
C GLY A 55 12.58 14.16 18.69
N ARG A 56 12.34 15.27 17.98
CA ARG A 56 11.31 15.35 16.94
C ARG A 56 11.68 14.53 15.71
N GLU A 57 12.90 14.69 15.20
CA GLU A 57 13.41 13.95 14.04
C GLU A 57 13.40 12.43 14.28
N GLU A 58 13.80 11.97 15.46
CA GLU A 58 13.74 10.54 15.82
C GLU A 58 12.32 10.01 15.89
N ARG A 59 11.37 10.79 16.42
CA ARG A 59 9.95 10.41 16.46
C ARG A 59 9.33 10.38 15.06
N GLU A 60 9.68 11.33 14.20
CA GLU A 60 9.26 11.36 12.79
C GLU A 60 9.85 10.16 12.04
N ALA A 61 11.15 9.90 12.17
CA ALA A 61 11.81 8.74 11.58
C ALA A 61 11.23 7.41 12.06
N ARG A 62 10.90 7.28 13.36
CA ARG A 62 10.24 6.08 13.90
C ARG A 62 8.84 5.89 13.29
N LYS A 63 8.05 6.96 13.20
CA LYS A 63 6.73 6.91 12.56
C LYS A 63 6.82 6.52 11.08
N ASP A 64 7.82 7.03 10.37
CA ASP A 64 8.05 6.69 8.97
C ASP A 64 8.46 5.22 8.82
N GLN A 65 9.35 4.72 9.68
CA GLN A 65 9.73 3.30 9.72
C GLN A 65 8.52 2.41 10.00
N GLU A 66 7.68 2.76 10.99
CA GLU A 66 6.46 2.02 11.30
C GLU A 66 5.48 2.02 10.13
N ARG A 67 5.33 3.16 9.43
CA ARG A 67 4.49 3.27 8.24
C ARG A 67 4.99 2.38 7.11
N ILE A 68 6.29 2.42 6.82
CA ILE A 68 6.91 1.58 5.80
C ILE A 68 6.73 0.10 6.13
N ALA A 69 6.97 -0.30 7.39
CA ALA A 69 6.79 -1.68 7.83
C ALA A 69 5.34 -2.16 7.68
N LYS A 70 4.36 -1.34 8.07
CA LYS A 70 2.93 -1.63 7.88
C LYS A 70 2.57 -1.77 6.41
N LYS A 71 3.05 -0.85 5.57
CA LYS A 71 2.83 -0.90 4.11
C LYS A 71 3.38 -2.19 3.53
N ILE A 72 4.61 -2.56 3.87
CA ILE A 72 5.23 -3.82 3.42
C ILE A 72 4.40 -5.03 3.88
N ASN A 73 3.87 -5.03 5.10
CA ASN A 73 3.00 -6.09 5.56
C ASN A 73 1.72 -6.21 4.72
N TRP A 74 1.04 -5.10 4.44
CA TRP A 74 -0.14 -5.10 3.57
C TRP A 74 0.16 -5.59 2.16
N LEU A 75 1.32 -5.24 1.59
CA LEU A 75 1.74 -5.74 0.28
C LEU A 75 1.95 -7.26 0.30
N ASN A 76 2.60 -7.80 1.34
CA ASN A 76 2.78 -9.23 1.49
C ASN A 76 1.42 -9.96 1.63
N GLU A 77 0.50 -9.42 2.44
CA GLU A 77 -0.84 -9.96 2.63
C GLU A 77 -1.69 -9.90 1.35
N ALA A 78 -1.47 -8.89 0.52
CA ALA A 78 -2.05 -8.76 -0.82
C ALA A 78 -1.48 -9.78 -1.82
N GLY A 79 -0.44 -10.55 -1.47
CA GLY A 79 0.21 -11.51 -2.36
C GLY A 79 1.27 -10.89 -3.28
N ILE A 80 1.69 -9.66 -3.02
CA ILE A 80 2.70 -8.94 -3.82
C ILE A 80 4.09 -9.43 -3.43
N GLY A 81 4.88 -9.81 -4.43
CA GLY A 81 6.25 -10.25 -4.21
C GLY A 81 7.20 -9.08 -3.93
N LYS A 82 8.26 -9.33 -3.14
CA LYS A 82 9.28 -8.35 -2.73
C LYS A 82 9.85 -7.49 -3.86
N ARG A 83 9.96 -8.07 -5.07
CA ARG A 83 10.42 -7.38 -6.29
C ARG A 83 9.58 -6.16 -6.67
N TYR A 84 8.34 -6.07 -6.20
CA TYR A 84 7.40 -5.02 -6.57
C TYR A 84 7.05 -4.09 -5.40
N HIS A 85 7.72 -4.20 -4.26
CA HIS A 85 7.45 -3.35 -3.10
C HIS A 85 7.76 -1.87 -3.36
N ASP A 86 8.69 -1.61 -4.26
CA ASP A 86 9.13 -0.30 -4.72
C ASP A 86 8.50 0.12 -6.06
N ALA A 87 7.55 -0.67 -6.59
CA ALA A 87 6.89 -0.33 -7.85
C ALA A 87 6.15 1.01 -7.72
N SER A 88 6.48 1.99 -8.55
CA SER A 88 5.87 3.32 -8.54
C SER A 88 5.70 3.85 -9.97
N PHE A 89 4.99 4.97 -10.09
CA PHE A 89 4.84 5.67 -11.38
C PHE A 89 5.92 6.75 -11.59
N ASP A 90 6.97 6.80 -10.77
CA ASP A 90 7.99 7.86 -10.83
C ASP A 90 9.02 7.61 -11.94
N SER A 91 9.30 6.34 -12.24
CA SER A 91 10.30 5.92 -13.23
C SER A 91 9.65 5.16 -14.37
N LEU A 92 8.98 5.89 -15.27
CA LEU A 92 8.27 5.32 -16.42
C LEU A 92 9.10 5.40 -17.70
N HIS A 93 9.05 4.34 -18.50
CA HIS A 93 9.51 4.43 -19.89
C HIS A 93 8.49 5.21 -20.74
N GLN A 94 8.94 5.85 -21.81
CA GLN A 94 8.08 6.63 -22.71
C GLN A 94 6.86 5.83 -23.21
N SER A 95 7.04 4.53 -23.48
CA SER A 95 5.97 3.65 -23.95
C SER A 95 4.91 3.31 -22.88
N GLN A 96 5.19 3.63 -21.61
CA GLN A 96 4.31 3.36 -20.47
C GLN A 96 3.49 4.58 -20.05
N VAL A 97 3.89 5.80 -20.44
CA VAL A 97 3.32 7.06 -19.95
C VAL A 97 1.81 7.12 -20.15
N GLU A 98 1.31 6.82 -21.35
CA GLU A 98 -0.13 6.92 -21.65
C GLU A 98 -0.96 5.97 -20.77
N VAL A 99 -0.52 4.70 -20.66
CA VAL A 99 -1.20 3.69 -19.84
C VAL A 99 -1.09 4.05 -18.37
N ALA A 100 0.07 4.50 -17.90
CA ALA A 100 0.29 4.92 -16.53
C ALA A 100 -0.62 6.10 -16.16
N SER A 101 -0.76 7.11 -17.01
CA SER A 101 -1.69 8.23 -16.77
C SER A 101 -3.13 7.76 -16.65
N LYS A 102 -3.56 6.81 -17.49
CA LYS A 102 -4.91 6.20 -17.39
C LYS A 102 -5.08 5.42 -16.07
N LEU A 103 -4.05 4.70 -15.62
CA LEU A 103 -4.08 3.98 -14.35
C LEU A 103 -4.04 4.92 -13.14
N GLN A 104 -3.30 6.02 -13.20
CA GLN A 104 -3.26 7.03 -12.14
C GLN A 104 -4.61 7.75 -11.98
N ALA A 105 -5.35 7.94 -13.08
CA ALA A 105 -6.69 8.54 -13.08
C ALA A 105 -7.83 7.53 -12.83
N TYR A 106 -7.52 6.25 -12.65
CA TYR A 106 -8.51 5.20 -12.52
C TYR A 106 -9.27 5.28 -11.19
N GLN A 107 -10.60 5.25 -11.28
CA GLN A 107 -11.52 5.45 -10.17
C GLN A 107 -11.95 4.15 -9.48
N PHE A 108 -11.40 2.99 -9.88
CA PHE A 108 -11.79 1.68 -9.35
C PHE A 108 -13.28 1.35 -9.58
N ASP A 109 -13.82 1.79 -10.71
CA ASP A 109 -15.24 1.69 -11.09
C ASP A 109 -15.51 0.70 -12.23
N LYS A 110 -14.46 0.25 -12.94
CA LYS A 110 -14.56 -0.60 -14.14
C LYS A 110 -13.51 -1.67 -14.13
N ASN A 111 -13.77 -2.83 -14.73
CA ASN A 111 -12.72 -3.82 -14.89
C ASN A 111 -11.67 -3.35 -15.92
N ILE A 112 -10.42 -3.76 -15.78
CA ILE A 112 -9.33 -3.40 -16.68
C ILE A 112 -8.73 -4.67 -17.29
N MET A 113 -8.50 -4.64 -18.61
CA MET A 113 -7.71 -5.67 -19.29
C MET A 113 -6.42 -5.02 -19.79
N LEU A 114 -5.30 -5.39 -19.19
CA LEU A 114 -3.97 -4.89 -19.55
C LEU A 114 -3.25 -5.90 -20.44
N ILE A 115 -3.11 -5.56 -21.73
CA ILE A 115 -2.58 -6.43 -22.78
C ILE A 115 -1.25 -5.87 -23.30
N GLY A 116 -0.33 -6.75 -23.68
CA GLY A 116 0.93 -6.34 -24.34
C GLY A 116 1.97 -7.44 -24.29
N LYS A 117 3.07 -7.29 -25.04
CA LYS A 117 4.14 -8.32 -25.07
C LYS A 117 4.79 -8.53 -23.69
N THR A 118 5.45 -9.67 -23.52
CA THR A 118 6.24 -9.93 -22.30
C THR A 118 7.32 -8.85 -22.12
N GLY A 119 7.57 -8.45 -20.87
CA GLY A 119 8.68 -7.55 -20.55
C GLY A 119 8.41 -6.05 -20.68
N VAL A 120 7.26 -5.65 -21.22
CA VAL A 120 6.90 -4.22 -21.40
C VAL A 120 6.48 -3.48 -20.12
N GLY A 121 6.43 -4.18 -18.98
CA GLY A 121 6.17 -3.59 -17.66
C GLY A 121 4.73 -3.65 -17.14
N LYS A 122 3.84 -4.46 -17.74
CA LYS A 122 2.43 -4.57 -17.33
C LYS A 122 2.22 -4.88 -15.86
N THR A 123 2.86 -5.97 -15.37
CA THR A 123 2.80 -6.35 -13.95
C THR A 123 3.34 -5.23 -13.07
N TYR A 124 4.42 -4.56 -13.47
CA TYR A 124 4.99 -3.45 -12.71
C TYR A 124 4.00 -2.27 -12.59
N LEU A 125 3.35 -1.86 -13.68
CA LEU A 125 2.33 -0.80 -13.64
C LEU A 125 1.12 -1.17 -12.77
N ALA A 126 0.69 -2.44 -12.80
CA ALA A 126 -0.38 -2.91 -11.92
C ALA A 126 0.03 -2.88 -10.45
N MET A 127 1.28 -3.24 -10.13
CA MET A 127 1.81 -3.17 -8.76
C MET A 127 2.01 -1.72 -8.31
N ALA A 128 2.45 -0.83 -9.21
CA ALA A 128 2.51 0.61 -8.95
C ALA A 128 1.12 1.18 -8.60
N LEU A 129 0.08 0.74 -9.31
CA LEU A 129 -1.30 1.08 -8.97
C LEU A 129 -1.66 0.59 -7.56
N ILE A 130 -1.44 -0.69 -7.24
CA ILE A 130 -1.73 -1.20 -5.88
C ILE A 130 -0.93 -0.42 -4.82
N ASN A 131 0.36 -0.18 -5.04
CA ASN A 131 1.22 0.58 -4.12
C ASN A 131 0.70 1.99 -3.81
N SER A 132 -0.02 2.59 -4.75
CA SER A 132 -0.61 3.93 -4.58
C SER A 132 -1.91 3.94 -3.74
N VAL A 133 -2.58 2.79 -3.60
CA VAL A 133 -3.89 2.69 -2.95
C VAL A 133 -3.97 1.68 -1.78
N ILE A 134 -2.94 0.85 -1.57
CA ILE A 134 -2.94 -0.22 -0.55
C ILE A 134 -3.18 0.29 0.88
N GLU A 135 -2.83 1.54 1.18
CA GLU A 135 -3.09 2.17 2.48
C GLU A 135 -4.57 2.57 2.69
N LYS A 136 -5.36 2.62 1.61
CA LYS A 136 -6.74 3.14 1.60
C LYS A 136 -7.79 2.07 1.28
N MET A 137 -7.40 1.00 0.60
CA MET A 137 -8.33 -0.04 0.17
C MET A 137 -7.67 -1.43 0.17
N THR A 138 -8.49 -2.47 0.35
CA THR A 138 -8.01 -3.86 0.28
C THR A 138 -7.72 -4.26 -1.16
N CYS A 139 -6.50 -4.69 -1.42
CA CYS A 139 -6.07 -5.14 -2.74
C CYS A 139 -5.50 -6.55 -2.65
N ASN A 140 -5.69 -7.34 -3.71
CA ASN A 140 -5.03 -8.63 -3.84
C ASN A 140 -4.44 -8.80 -5.24
N PHE A 141 -3.32 -9.52 -5.30
CA PHE A 141 -2.65 -9.94 -6.51
C PHE A 141 -2.54 -11.46 -6.52
N VAL A 142 -2.87 -12.07 -7.65
CA VAL A 142 -2.74 -13.50 -7.83
C VAL A 142 -2.34 -13.83 -9.25
N LYS A 143 -1.51 -14.85 -9.40
CA LYS A 143 -1.21 -15.40 -10.72
C LYS A 143 -2.30 -16.40 -11.10
N PHE A 144 -2.80 -16.31 -12.33
CA PHE A 144 -3.90 -17.13 -12.83
C PHE A 144 -3.73 -18.63 -12.55
N TYR A 145 -2.53 -19.17 -12.74
CA TYR A 145 -2.26 -20.61 -12.52
C TYR A 145 -2.42 -21.06 -11.05
N LYS A 146 -2.39 -20.14 -10.07
CA LYS A 146 -2.55 -20.46 -8.65
C LYS A 146 -4.00 -20.58 -8.21
N LEU A 147 -4.95 -20.06 -8.98
CA LEU A 147 -6.36 -19.97 -8.58
C LEU A 147 -6.96 -21.32 -8.18
N PRO A 148 -6.79 -22.43 -8.93
CA PRO A 148 -7.34 -23.73 -8.52
C PRO A 148 -6.78 -24.22 -7.18
N HIS A 149 -5.49 -24.03 -6.95
CA HIS A 149 -4.85 -24.42 -5.70
C HIS A 149 -5.41 -23.63 -4.53
N ILE A 150 -5.53 -22.31 -4.69
CA ILE A 150 -6.06 -21.41 -3.66
C ILE A 150 -7.51 -21.76 -3.34
N GLN A 151 -8.36 -21.98 -4.36
CA GLN A 151 -9.76 -22.34 -4.14
C GLN A 151 -9.91 -23.61 -3.31
N ILE A 152 -9.15 -24.65 -3.62
CA ILE A 152 -9.28 -25.96 -2.97
C ILE A 152 -8.62 -25.99 -1.59
N ARG A 153 -7.40 -25.43 -1.47
CA ARG A 153 -6.55 -25.63 -0.29
C ARG A 153 -6.51 -24.44 0.66
N GLU A 154 -6.89 -23.26 0.20
CA GLU A 154 -6.77 -22.02 0.96
C GLU A 154 -8.09 -21.22 0.90
N PRO A 155 -9.20 -21.77 1.44
CA PRO A 155 -10.53 -21.18 1.27
C PRO A 155 -10.64 -19.76 1.82
N ASP A 156 -9.90 -19.42 2.89
CA ASP A 156 -9.87 -18.05 3.42
C ASP A 156 -9.12 -17.10 2.49
N THR A 157 -8.02 -17.55 1.87
CA THR A 157 -7.33 -16.78 0.82
C THR A 157 -8.24 -16.59 -0.38
N PHE A 158 -8.97 -17.64 -0.80
CA PHE A 158 -9.93 -17.54 -1.89
C PHE A 158 -11.04 -16.52 -1.60
N LYS A 159 -11.61 -16.53 -0.39
CA LYS A 159 -12.57 -15.51 0.07
C LYS A 159 -12.00 -14.10 0.01
N LYS A 160 -10.71 -13.91 0.36
CA LYS A 160 -10.06 -12.60 0.21
C LYS A 160 -10.00 -12.16 -1.25
N LEU A 161 -9.68 -13.06 -2.18
CA LEU A 161 -9.70 -12.75 -3.62
C LEU A 161 -11.10 -12.32 -4.08
N LEU A 162 -12.15 -12.99 -3.62
CA LEU A 162 -13.53 -12.64 -3.94
C LEU A 162 -13.93 -11.27 -3.39
N ASN A 163 -13.57 -10.95 -2.15
CA ASN A 163 -14.10 -9.79 -1.41
C ASN A 163 -13.20 -8.55 -1.40
N CYS A 164 -11.94 -8.64 -1.82
CA CYS A 164 -11.06 -7.48 -1.86
C CYS A 164 -11.62 -6.38 -2.77
N GLN A 165 -11.40 -5.12 -2.40
CA GLN A 165 -11.91 -3.98 -3.15
C GLN A 165 -11.28 -3.87 -4.54
N PHE A 166 -10.06 -4.36 -4.73
CA PHE A 166 -9.41 -4.42 -6.05
C PHE A 166 -8.57 -5.69 -6.21
N LEU A 167 -8.82 -6.44 -7.30
CA LEU A 167 -8.12 -7.69 -7.60
C LEU A 167 -7.30 -7.55 -8.88
N VAL A 168 -6.03 -7.95 -8.84
CA VAL A 168 -5.17 -8.10 -10.02
C VAL A 168 -4.91 -9.58 -10.27
N ILE A 169 -5.26 -10.06 -11.46
CA ILE A 169 -4.98 -11.42 -11.93
C ILE A 169 -3.95 -11.34 -13.07
N ASP A 170 -2.76 -11.90 -12.85
CA ASP A 170 -1.66 -11.87 -13.81
C ASP A 170 -1.47 -13.20 -14.55
N GLU A 171 -0.82 -13.12 -15.71
CA GLU A 171 -0.55 -14.23 -16.63
C GLU A 171 -1.84 -14.91 -17.15
N PHE A 172 -2.87 -14.10 -17.40
CA PHE A 172 -4.13 -14.56 -17.99
C PHE A 172 -3.94 -15.03 -19.44
N GLY A 173 -4.65 -16.10 -19.83
CA GLY A 173 -4.63 -16.69 -21.18
C GLY A 173 -3.53 -17.74 -21.42
N VAL A 174 -2.67 -18.01 -20.43
CA VAL A 174 -1.75 -19.16 -20.51
C VAL A 174 -2.58 -20.42 -20.57
N ALA A 175 -2.39 -21.23 -21.62
CA ALA A 175 -3.16 -22.45 -21.85
C ALA A 175 -3.31 -23.26 -20.56
N GLY A 176 -4.56 -23.55 -20.20
CA GLY A 176 -4.92 -24.14 -18.93
C GLY A 176 -5.91 -25.28 -19.11
N SER A 177 -6.11 -26.06 -18.05
CA SER A 177 -7.20 -27.03 -17.94
C SER A 177 -8.54 -26.32 -17.78
N ASP A 178 -9.64 -26.89 -18.27
CA ASP A 178 -11.01 -26.38 -18.13
C ASP A 178 -11.36 -25.93 -16.70
N TYR A 179 -10.86 -26.65 -15.70
CA TYR A 179 -11.09 -26.30 -14.29
C TYR A 179 -10.54 -24.92 -13.90
N LYS A 180 -9.42 -24.47 -14.48
CA LYS A 180 -8.86 -23.13 -14.23
C LYS A 180 -9.82 -22.05 -14.69
N ASP A 181 -10.43 -22.25 -15.84
CA ASP A 181 -11.39 -21.32 -16.39
C ASP A 181 -12.63 -21.29 -15.50
N THR A 182 -13.12 -22.44 -15.02
CA THR A 182 -14.24 -22.51 -14.06
C THR A 182 -13.99 -21.68 -12.79
N VAL A 183 -12.81 -21.81 -12.17
CA VAL A 183 -12.47 -21.02 -10.97
C VAL A 183 -12.44 -19.52 -11.29
N LEU A 184 -11.95 -19.15 -12.46
CA LEU A 184 -11.93 -17.76 -12.90
C LEU A 184 -13.32 -17.21 -13.17
N TYR A 185 -14.19 -18.00 -13.80
CA TYR A 185 -15.59 -17.66 -13.99
C TYR A 185 -16.27 -17.37 -12.66
N GLU A 186 -16.06 -18.23 -11.66
CA GLU A 186 -16.61 -18.05 -10.31
C GLU A 186 -16.16 -16.73 -9.69
N ILE A 187 -14.86 -16.41 -9.77
CA ILE A 187 -14.33 -15.14 -9.27
C ILE A 187 -14.95 -13.96 -10.01
N PHE A 188 -15.01 -14.00 -11.34
CA PHE A 188 -15.55 -12.89 -12.13
C PHE A 188 -17.03 -12.69 -11.93
N ASP A 189 -17.81 -13.76 -11.87
CA ASP A 189 -19.25 -13.66 -11.69
C ASP A 189 -19.58 -13.04 -10.34
N TYR A 190 -18.98 -13.56 -9.26
CA TYR A 190 -19.13 -12.99 -7.92
C TYR A 190 -18.73 -11.52 -7.87
N ARG A 191 -17.55 -11.18 -8.40
CA ARG A 191 -17.04 -9.81 -8.33
C ARG A 191 -17.85 -8.85 -9.21
N TYR A 192 -18.35 -9.32 -10.35
CA TYR A 192 -19.23 -8.54 -11.22
C TYR A 192 -20.56 -8.23 -10.52
N GLU A 193 -21.20 -9.22 -9.91
CA GLU A 193 -22.45 -9.05 -9.15
C GLU A 193 -22.29 -8.08 -7.98
N ASN A 194 -21.10 -8.05 -7.37
CA ASN A 194 -20.79 -7.18 -6.23
C ASN A 194 -20.10 -5.86 -6.62
N CYS A 195 -20.03 -5.53 -7.92
CA CYS A 195 -19.39 -4.31 -8.43
C CYS A 195 -17.94 -4.12 -7.95
N LEU A 196 -17.20 -5.22 -7.80
CA LEU A 196 -15.81 -5.21 -7.35
C LEU A 196 -14.84 -5.19 -8.55
N PRO A 197 -14.07 -4.11 -8.75
CA PRO A 197 -13.20 -3.97 -9.91
C PRO A 197 -12.09 -5.03 -9.94
N THR A 198 -11.81 -5.51 -11.15
CA THR A 198 -10.78 -6.51 -11.39
C THR A 198 -9.91 -6.10 -12.57
N MET A 199 -8.60 -6.19 -12.41
CA MET A 199 -7.62 -6.02 -13.47
C MET A 199 -7.07 -7.38 -13.90
N MET A 200 -7.20 -7.71 -15.17
CA MET A 200 -6.53 -8.85 -15.79
C MET A 200 -5.29 -8.39 -16.55
N ILE A 201 -4.20 -9.14 -16.45
CA ILE A 201 -2.97 -8.89 -17.20
C ILE A 201 -2.69 -10.09 -18.10
N SER A 202 -2.51 -9.84 -19.40
CA SER A 202 -2.20 -10.89 -20.37
C SER A 202 -1.03 -10.52 -21.26
N ASN A 203 -0.19 -11.52 -21.56
CA ASN A 203 0.89 -11.39 -22.54
C ASN A 203 0.41 -11.61 -23.99
N TYR A 204 -0.83 -12.06 -24.18
CA TYR A 204 -1.43 -12.31 -25.49
C TYR A 204 -2.04 -11.03 -26.06
N SER A 205 -2.00 -10.89 -27.37
CA SER A 205 -2.77 -9.89 -28.11
C SER A 205 -4.28 -10.08 -27.93
N ALA A 206 -5.06 -9.05 -28.28
CA ALA A 206 -6.51 -9.13 -28.25
C ALA A 206 -7.05 -10.25 -29.18
N GLU A 207 -6.42 -10.46 -30.32
CA GLU A 207 -6.74 -11.54 -31.27
C GLU A 207 -6.45 -12.92 -30.67
N GLU A 208 -5.28 -13.11 -30.07
CA GLU A 208 -4.92 -14.36 -29.42
C GLU A 208 -5.85 -14.68 -28.25
N LEU A 209 -6.22 -13.68 -27.44
CA LEU A 209 -7.22 -13.85 -26.38
C LEU A 209 -8.58 -14.29 -26.92
N LYS A 210 -9.06 -13.70 -28.02
CA LYS A 210 -10.32 -14.14 -28.66
C LYS A 210 -10.28 -15.61 -29.08
N SER A 211 -9.13 -16.11 -29.55
CA SER A 211 -9.01 -17.52 -29.95
C SER A 211 -8.96 -18.51 -28.78
N ARG A 212 -8.60 -18.05 -27.58
CA ARG A 212 -8.30 -18.90 -26.41
C ARG A 212 -9.38 -18.88 -25.34
N LEU A 213 -10.22 -17.86 -25.33
CA LEU A 213 -11.29 -17.71 -24.34
C LEU A 213 -12.57 -18.29 -24.89
N SER A 214 -13.36 -18.93 -24.02
CA SER A 214 -14.71 -19.31 -24.40
C SER A 214 -15.58 -18.07 -24.67
N ASP A 215 -16.62 -18.24 -25.49
CA ASP A 215 -17.53 -17.16 -25.89
C ASP A 215 -18.13 -16.40 -24.70
N ALA A 216 -18.39 -17.10 -23.58
CA ALA A 216 -18.92 -16.49 -22.37
C ALA A 216 -17.92 -15.52 -21.70
N LEU A 217 -16.63 -15.85 -21.66
CA LEU A 217 -15.60 -14.95 -21.14
C LEU A 217 -15.40 -13.76 -22.08
N GLN A 218 -15.38 -14.01 -23.39
CA GLN A 218 -15.23 -12.96 -24.38
C GLN A 218 -16.35 -11.92 -24.30
N SER A 219 -17.60 -12.37 -24.16
CA SER A 219 -18.77 -11.48 -24.04
C SER A 219 -18.65 -10.56 -22.83
N ARG A 220 -18.31 -11.12 -21.65
CA ARG A 220 -18.13 -10.35 -20.40
C ARG A 220 -16.94 -9.40 -20.46
N ILE A 221 -15.83 -9.81 -21.07
CA ILE A 221 -14.68 -8.94 -21.26
C ILE A 221 -15.05 -7.77 -22.18
N LYS A 222 -15.72 -8.03 -23.31
CA LYS A 222 -16.13 -6.97 -24.24
C LYS A 222 -17.11 -5.97 -23.63
N SER A 223 -18.05 -6.42 -22.79
CA SER A 223 -19.08 -5.54 -22.22
C SER A 223 -18.62 -4.77 -20.98
N GLY A 224 -17.63 -5.28 -20.24
CA GLY A 224 -17.29 -4.75 -18.91
C GLY A 224 -15.83 -4.33 -18.67
N TYR A 225 -14.92 -4.53 -19.63
CA TYR A 225 -13.49 -4.23 -19.42
C TYR A 225 -13.00 -3.04 -20.27
N LEU A 226 -12.34 -2.09 -19.60
CA LEU A 226 -11.47 -1.11 -20.25
C LEU A 226 -10.18 -1.80 -20.70
N SER A 227 -10.01 -1.96 -22.01
CA SER A 227 -8.80 -2.54 -22.58
C SER A 227 -7.69 -1.50 -22.71
N LEU A 228 -6.59 -1.72 -22.00
CA LEU A 228 -5.37 -0.92 -22.08
C LEU A 228 -4.28 -1.75 -22.75
N VAL A 229 -3.72 -1.25 -23.86
CA VAL A 229 -2.66 -1.94 -24.59
C VAL A 229 -1.33 -1.24 -24.31
N LEU A 230 -0.38 -2.00 -23.80
CA LEU A 230 0.96 -1.55 -23.49
C LEU A 230 1.92 -2.03 -24.59
N HIS A 231 2.46 -1.08 -25.34
CA HIS A 231 3.47 -1.30 -26.36
C HIS A 231 4.86 -1.03 -25.79
N GLY A 232 5.89 -1.63 -26.39
CA GLY A 232 7.28 -1.43 -25.98
C GLY A 232 8.17 -2.62 -26.28
N GLU A 233 9.46 -2.44 -26.01
CA GLU A 233 10.47 -3.50 -26.02
C GLU A 233 10.50 -4.23 -24.67
N ASP A 234 11.15 -5.40 -24.62
CA ASP A 234 11.35 -6.10 -23.36
C ASP A 234 12.42 -5.39 -22.53
N TYR A 235 11.98 -4.63 -21.52
CA TYR A 235 12.86 -3.88 -20.63
C TYR A 235 13.67 -4.78 -19.69
N ARG A 236 13.33 -6.07 -19.55
CA ARG A 236 14.15 -7.02 -18.78
C ARG A 236 15.45 -7.36 -19.49
N VAL A 237 15.47 -7.27 -20.82
CA VAL A 237 16.65 -7.61 -21.65
C VAL A 237 17.67 -6.47 -21.67
N LYS A 238 17.25 -5.23 -21.44
CA LYS A 238 18.16 -4.07 -21.33
C LYS A 238 18.91 -3.99 -19.99
N GLY A 239 18.61 -4.86 -19.04
CA GLY A 239 19.26 -4.94 -17.72
C GLY A 239 20.44 -5.90 -17.64
N VAL A 240 21.27 -6.00 -18.70
CA VAL A 240 22.63 -6.57 -18.60
C VAL A 240 23.64 -5.45 -18.81
N ALA A 241 23.85 -4.67 -17.76
CA ALA A 241 25.07 -3.94 -17.38
C ALA A 241 24.86 -3.32 -16.00
#